data_AF-R5IVM9-F1
#
_entry.id   AF-R5IVM9-F1
#
_cell.length_a   1.000
_cell.length_b   1.000
_cell.length_c   1.000
_cell.angle_alpha   90.00
_cell.angle_beta   90.00
_cell.angle_gamma   90.00
#
_symmetry.space_group_name_H-M   'P 1'
#
loop_
_entity.id
_entity.type
_entity.pdbx_description
1 polymer ?
#
loop_
_entity_poly.entity_id
_entity_poly.type
_entity_poly.pdbx_seq_one_letter_code
_entity_poly.pdbx_strand_id
1 'polypeptide(L)'
;MKKTVVLLLIIGVFYVFISDTLAKNLTIPADAIRIRIIPNSNSAFDQDIKLKVKDKLEITMYDLLKDAKSSEEAEEIIKNNLELVDKDVKKILSEENYDKGYKINFGENYFPEKEYKGVKYEAGYYESLLVTLGEGEGDNWWCVLFPPLCLIEGEENTEVEYKSIVMELLEKYLS
;
A
#
# COMPACT_ATOMS: atom_id res chain seq x y z
N MET A 1 -3.74 -6.94 50.55
CA MET A 1 -3.37 -5.55 50.21
C MET A 1 -1.99 -5.49 49.55
N LYS A 2 -0.87 -5.72 50.27
CA LYS A 2 0.48 -5.66 49.64
C LYS A 2 0.68 -6.66 48.49
N LYS A 3 0.24 -7.92 48.66
CA LYS A 3 0.34 -8.95 47.60
C LYS A 3 -0.52 -8.64 46.36
N THR A 4 -1.68 -8.02 46.57
CA THR A 4 -2.61 -7.62 45.51
C THR A 4 -2.08 -6.45 44.69
N VAL A 5 -1.43 -5.47 45.34
CA VAL A 5 -0.77 -4.35 44.66
C VAL A 5 0.46 -4.81 43.85
N VAL A 6 1.23 -5.76 44.39
CA VAL A 6 2.38 -6.35 43.65
C VAL A 6 1.90 -7.13 42.42
N LEU A 7 0.80 -7.87 42.52
CA LEU A 7 0.23 -8.60 41.38
C LEU A 7 -0.22 -7.67 40.25
N LEU A 8 -0.89 -6.56 40.58
CA LEU A 8 -1.33 -5.56 39.61
C LEU A 8 -0.15 -4.85 38.92
N LEU A 9 0.94 -4.59 39.66
CA LEU A 9 2.17 -4.04 39.08
C LEU A 9 2.84 -5.01 38.11
N ILE A 10 2.87 -6.30 38.43
CA ILE A 10 3.43 -7.34 37.53
C ILE A 10 2.60 -7.44 36.26
N ILE A 11 1.26 -7.43 36.37
CA ILE A 11 0.36 -7.45 35.21
C ILE A 11 0.54 -6.20 34.35
N GLY A 12 0.67 -5.02 34.95
CA GLY A 12 0.93 -3.77 34.23
C GLY A 12 2.26 -3.78 33.46
N VAL A 13 3.34 -4.27 34.09
CA VAL A 13 4.65 -4.42 33.44
C VAL A 13 4.57 -5.46 32.31
N PHE A 14 3.86 -6.57 32.52
CA PHE A 14 3.65 -7.59 31.50
C PHE A 14 2.84 -7.06 30.31
N TYR A 15 1.84 -6.20 30.57
CA TYR A 15 1.05 -5.54 29.54
C TYR A 15 1.89 -4.58 28.69
N VAL A 16 2.78 -3.79 29.32
CA VAL A 16 3.72 -2.90 28.61
C VAL A 16 4.73 -3.69 27.78
N PHE A 17 5.24 -4.82 28.28
CA PHE A 17 6.13 -5.70 27.52
C PHE A 17 5.41 -6.39 26.35
N ILE A 18 4.14 -6.77 26.52
CA ILE A 18 3.34 -7.31 25.42
C ILE A 18 3.05 -6.24 24.38
N SER A 19 2.68 -5.01 24.75
CA SER A 19 2.39 -3.96 23.76
C SER A 19 3.60 -3.63 22.88
N ASP A 20 4.81 -3.67 23.44
CA ASP A 20 6.05 -3.39 22.70
C ASP A 20 6.42 -4.54 21.73
N THR A 21 6.10 -5.79 22.10
CA THR A 21 6.29 -6.95 21.23
C THR A 21 5.14 -7.17 20.24
N LEU A 22 3.96 -6.62 20.51
CA LEU A 22 2.79 -6.62 19.62
C LEU A 22 2.79 -5.47 18.62
N ALA A 23 3.74 -4.54 18.71
CA ALA A 23 4.09 -3.63 17.62
C ALA A 23 4.67 -4.48 16.47
N LYS A 24 3.77 -5.14 15.74
CA LYS A 24 4.08 -5.93 14.56
C LYS A 24 4.82 -5.02 13.60
N ASN A 25 6.13 -5.21 13.48
CA ASN A 25 6.89 -4.75 12.32
C ASN A 25 6.22 -5.39 11.10
N LEU A 26 5.37 -4.63 10.41
CA LEU A 26 4.73 -5.00 9.14
C LEU A 26 5.85 -5.26 8.14
N THR A 27 6.28 -6.52 8.07
CA THR A 27 7.35 -6.94 7.19
C THR A 27 6.71 -7.23 5.84
N ILE A 28 7.07 -6.42 4.86
CA ILE A 28 6.53 -6.54 3.52
C ILE A 28 7.17 -7.77 2.87
N PRO A 29 6.37 -8.67 2.28
CA PRO A 29 6.90 -9.82 1.58
C PRO A 29 7.91 -9.41 0.50
N ALA A 30 8.96 -10.21 0.31
CA ALA A 30 10.00 -9.91 -0.67
C ALA A 30 9.45 -9.95 -2.11
N ASP A 31 8.42 -10.75 -2.33
CA ASP A 31 7.67 -10.95 -3.57
C ASP A 31 6.47 -10.00 -3.72
N ALA A 32 6.42 -8.92 -2.92
CA ALA A 32 5.35 -7.95 -3.01
C ALA A 32 5.42 -7.13 -4.31
N ILE A 33 4.28 -7.00 -4.99
CA ILE A 33 4.14 -6.20 -6.21
C ILE A 33 3.79 -4.76 -5.83
N ARG A 34 4.44 -3.78 -6.45
CA ARG A 34 4.27 -2.36 -6.13
C ARG A 34 3.65 -1.57 -7.28
N ILE A 35 3.17 -0.38 -6.97
CA ILE A 35 2.80 0.64 -7.95
C ILE A 35 3.58 1.91 -7.67
N ARG A 36 4.05 2.58 -8.72
CA ARG A 36 4.72 3.88 -8.62
C ARG A 36 4.23 4.79 -9.74
N ILE A 37 3.95 6.04 -9.39
CA ILE A 37 3.54 7.07 -10.34
C ILE A 37 4.47 8.26 -10.15
N ILE A 38 5.15 8.65 -11.21
CA ILE A 38 6.10 9.76 -11.23
C ILE A 38 5.52 10.86 -12.12
N PRO A 39 5.23 12.06 -11.58
CA PRO A 39 4.75 13.18 -12.37
C PRO A 39 5.90 13.81 -13.16
N ASN A 40 5.54 14.58 -14.19
CA ASN A 40 6.53 15.32 -14.98
C ASN A 40 7.34 16.31 -14.14
N SER A 41 6.71 17.01 -13.19
CA SER A 41 7.38 17.99 -12.33
C SER A 41 6.64 18.19 -11.00
N ASN A 42 7.15 19.11 -10.16
CA ASN A 42 6.51 19.55 -8.92
C ASN A 42 5.54 20.73 -9.10
N SER A 43 5.17 21.07 -10.34
CA SER A 43 4.09 22.03 -10.55
C SER A 43 2.77 21.52 -9.97
N ALA A 44 1.92 22.42 -9.47
CA ALA A 44 0.62 22.05 -8.93
C ALA A 44 -0.23 21.25 -9.92
N PHE A 45 -0.14 21.60 -11.21
CA PHE A 45 -0.81 20.87 -12.29
C PHE A 45 -0.28 19.43 -12.42
N ASP A 46 1.03 19.23 -12.58
CA ASP A 46 1.57 17.87 -12.75
C ASP A 46 1.34 16.99 -11.51
N GLN A 47 1.32 17.58 -10.32
CA GLN A 47 0.98 16.90 -9.07
C GLN A 47 -0.50 16.49 -9.00
N ASP A 48 -1.41 17.36 -9.45
CA ASP A 48 -2.85 17.05 -9.54
C ASP A 48 -3.12 15.90 -10.53
N ILE A 49 -2.47 15.91 -11.70
CA ILE A 49 -2.58 14.81 -12.66
C ILE A 49 -2.11 13.49 -12.07
N LYS A 50 -0.98 13.48 -11.35
CA LYS A 50 -0.51 12.28 -10.63
C LYS A 50 -1.56 11.75 -9.66
N LEU A 51 -2.21 12.62 -8.89
CA LEU A 51 -3.24 12.21 -7.93
C LEU A 51 -4.46 11.60 -8.63
N LYS A 52 -4.93 12.20 -9.72
CA LYS A 52 -6.02 11.63 -10.54
C LYS A 52 -5.66 10.25 -11.10
N VAL A 53 -4.44 10.08 -11.61
CA VAL A 53 -3.96 8.79 -12.10
C VAL A 53 -3.85 7.78 -10.96
N LYS A 54 -3.30 8.18 -9.81
CA LYS A 54 -3.24 7.36 -8.59
C LYS A 54 -4.62 6.84 -8.22
N ASP A 55 -5.58 7.73 -7.99
CA ASP A 55 -6.89 7.35 -7.46
C ASP A 55 -7.63 6.41 -8.42
N LYS A 56 -7.49 6.63 -9.74
CA LYS A 56 -8.06 5.72 -10.74
C LYS A 56 -7.40 4.35 -10.74
N LEU A 57 -6.06 4.30 -10.71
CA LEU A 57 -5.33 3.04 -10.76
C LEU A 57 -5.46 2.25 -9.46
N GLU A 58 -5.57 2.90 -8.30
CA GLU A 58 -5.88 2.23 -7.03
C GLU A 58 -7.20 1.44 -7.14
N ILE A 59 -8.26 2.06 -7.65
CA ILE A 59 -9.55 1.39 -7.85
C ILE A 59 -9.43 0.24 -8.86
N THR A 60 -8.82 0.50 -10.02
CA THR A 60 -8.64 -0.54 -11.06
C THR A 60 -7.84 -1.72 -10.53
N MET A 61 -6.76 -1.48 -9.77
CA MET A 61 -5.94 -2.56 -9.21
C MET A 61 -6.67 -3.31 -8.09
N TYR A 62 -7.45 -2.63 -7.24
CA TYR A 62 -8.29 -3.30 -6.25
C TYR A 62 -9.25 -4.30 -6.90
N ASP A 63 -9.99 -3.84 -7.90
CA ASP A 63 -10.98 -4.69 -8.58
C ASP A 63 -10.35 -5.90 -9.27
N LEU A 64 -9.16 -5.73 -9.85
CA LEU A 64 -8.43 -6.81 -10.51
C LEU A 64 -7.81 -7.81 -9.52
N LEU A 65 -7.29 -7.32 -8.40
CA LEU A 65 -6.44 -8.13 -7.49
C LEU A 65 -7.16 -8.66 -6.25
N LYS A 66 -8.41 -8.22 -5.97
CA LYS A 66 -9.15 -8.63 -4.76
C LYS A 66 -9.30 -10.15 -4.56
N ASP A 67 -9.30 -10.92 -5.66
CA ASP A 67 -9.47 -12.37 -5.64
C ASP A 67 -8.14 -13.14 -5.86
N ALA A 68 -7.03 -12.41 -6.08
CA ALA A 68 -5.71 -13.00 -6.29
C ALA A 68 -5.18 -13.65 -5.00
N LYS A 69 -4.61 -14.85 -5.11
CA LYS A 69 -4.18 -15.68 -3.96
C LYS A 69 -2.67 -15.77 -3.80
N SER A 70 -1.91 -15.40 -4.81
CA SER A 70 -0.45 -15.35 -4.77
C SER A 70 0.11 -14.18 -5.58
N SER A 71 1.38 -13.88 -5.36
CA SER A 71 2.12 -12.85 -6.09
C SER A 71 2.21 -13.21 -7.58
N GLU A 72 2.39 -14.48 -7.93
CA GLU A 72 2.43 -14.93 -9.33
C GLU A 72 1.07 -14.75 -10.03
N GLU A 73 -0.04 -15.06 -9.35
CA GLU A 73 -1.39 -14.83 -9.89
C GLU A 73 -1.66 -13.34 -10.09
N ALA A 74 -1.27 -12.51 -9.11
CA ALA A 74 -1.39 -11.05 -9.20
C ALA A 74 -0.56 -10.49 -10.37
N GLU A 75 0.67 -10.98 -10.57
CA GLU A 75 1.55 -10.61 -11.66
C GLU A 75 0.92 -10.92 -13.03
N GLU A 76 0.37 -12.12 -13.20
CA GLU A 76 -0.30 -12.55 -14.43
C GLU A 76 -1.55 -11.70 -14.71
N ILE A 77 -2.35 -11.43 -13.67
CA ILE A 77 -3.53 -10.56 -13.78
C ILE A 77 -3.11 -9.16 -14.27
N ILE A 78 -2.08 -8.55 -13.67
CA ILE A 78 -1.64 -7.21 -14.07
C ILE A 78 -1.14 -7.22 -15.51
N LYS A 79 -0.29 -8.18 -15.89
CA LYS A 79 0.24 -8.32 -17.26
C LYS A 79 -0.87 -8.42 -18.30
N ASN A 80 -1.90 -9.22 -18.03
CA ASN A 80 -3.03 -9.41 -18.92
C ASN A 80 -3.96 -8.18 -19.00
N ASN A 81 -3.84 -7.22 -18.08
CA ASN A 81 -4.67 -6.02 -18.01
C ASN A 81 -3.90 -4.71 -18.24
N LEU A 82 -2.67 -4.74 -18.76
CA LEU A 82 -1.90 -3.53 -19.06
C LEU A 82 -2.59 -2.61 -20.07
N GLU A 83 -3.36 -3.15 -21.02
CA GLU A 83 -4.16 -2.36 -21.95
C GLU A 83 -5.26 -1.55 -21.25
N LEU A 84 -5.85 -2.10 -20.17
CA LEU A 84 -6.84 -1.39 -19.36
C LEU A 84 -6.17 -0.24 -18.58
N VAL A 85 -5.00 -0.48 -18.00
CA VAL A 85 -4.20 0.55 -17.31
C VAL A 85 -3.84 1.67 -18.28
N ASP A 86 -3.35 1.34 -19.49
CA ASP A 86 -3.05 2.33 -20.53
C ASP A 86 -4.27 3.17 -20.89
N LYS A 87 -5.42 2.52 -21.10
CA LYS A 87 -6.67 3.20 -21.41
C LYS A 87 -7.12 4.15 -20.30
N ASP A 88 -7.02 3.72 -19.04
CA ASP A 88 -7.39 4.53 -17.88
C ASP A 88 -6.50 5.77 -17.75
N VAL A 89 -5.17 5.62 -17.86
CA VAL A 89 -4.22 6.73 -17.83
C VAL A 89 -4.50 7.68 -18.99
N LYS A 90 -4.59 7.15 -20.21
CA LYS A 90 -4.83 7.95 -21.43
C LYS A 90 -6.10 8.77 -21.35
N LYS A 91 -7.17 8.20 -20.79
CA LYS A 91 -8.44 8.90 -20.60
C LYS A 91 -8.27 10.13 -19.72
N ILE A 92 -7.64 9.98 -18.56
CA ILE A 92 -7.39 11.09 -17.61
C ILE A 92 -6.57 12.18 -18.30
N LEU A 93 -5.46 11.80 -18.95
CA LEU A 93 -4.59 12.77 -19.62
C LEU A 93 -5.33 13.53 -20.73
N SER A 94 -6.24 12.87 -21.45
CA SER A 94 -7.06 13.53 -22.47
C SER A 94 -8.10 14.48 -21.86
N GLU A 95 -8.74 14.13 -20.75
CA GLU A 95 -9.74 14.97 -20.07
C GLU A 95 -9.11 16.24 -19.50
N GLU A 96 -7.84 16.15 -19.09
CA GLU A 96 -7.08 17.25 -18.49
C GLU A 96 -6.25 18.06 -19.49
N ASN A 97 -6.37 17.77 -20.80
CA ASN A 97 -5.55 18.37 -21.86
C ASN A 97 -4.03 18.27 -21.60
N TYR A 98 -3.59 17.12 -21.10
CA TYR A 98 -2.19 16.85 -20.79
C TYR A 98 -1.42 16.35 -22.02
N ASP A 99 -0.40 17.09 -22.44
CA ASP A 99 0.31 16.90 -23.71
C ASP A 99 1.76 16.44 -23.59
N LYS A 100 2.28 16.25 -22.36
CA LYS A 100 3.69 15.88 -22.12
C LYS A 100 4.01 14.40 -22.35
N GLY A 101 3.01 13.59 -22.71
CA GLY A 101 3.16 12.14 -22.91
C GLY A 101 3.31 11.36 -21.59
N TYR A 102 3.38 10.04 -21.70
CA TYR A 102 3.56 9.13 -20.56
C TYR A 102 4.17 7.80 -21.00
N LYS A 103 4.68 7.03 -20.03
CA LYS A 103 5.18 5.67 -20.19
C LYS A 103 4.63 4.78 -19.08
N ILE A 104 4.24 3.57 -19.43
CA ILE A 104 3.85 2.53 -18.48
C ILE A 104 4.83 1.38 -18.63
N ASN A 105 5.38 0.92 -17.51
CA ASN A 105 6.24 -0.25 -17.44
C ASN A 105 5.73 -1.17 -16.33
N PHE A 106 5.66 -2.47 -16.62
CA PHE A 106 5.47 -3.48 -15.60
C PHE A 106 6.66 -4.44 -15.61
N GLY A 107 7.28 -4.62 -14.45
CA GLY A 107 8.50 -5.41 -14.27
C GLY A 107 9.37 -4.87 -13.14
N GLU A 108 10.66 -5.19 -13.19
CA GLU A 108 11.64 -4.68 -12.23
C GLU A 108 11.91 -3.19 -12.42
N ASN A 109 11.50 -2.38 -11.44
CA ASN A 109 11.79 -0.95 -11.40
C ASN A 109 12.53 -0.57 -10.12
N TYR A 110 13.39 0.44 -10.21
CA TYR A 110 14.13 0.95 -9.06
C TYR A 110 13.24 1.81 -8.15
N PHE A 111 13.35 1.59 -6.83
CA PHE A 111 12.74 2.39 -5.78
C PHE A 111 13.82 2.94 -4.86
N PRO A 112 13.78 4.24 -4.53
CA PRO A 112 14.62 4.80 -3.49
C PRO A 112 14.15 4.31 -2.10
N GLU A 113 15.04 4.43 -1.12
CA GLU A 113 14.71 4.15 0.28
C GLU A 113 13.59 5.10 0.77
N LYS A 114 12.67 4.59 1.59
CA LYS A 114 11.61 5.39 2.23
C LYS A 114 11.25 4.82 3.59
N GLU A 115 10.86 5.70 4.49
CA GLU A 115 10.19 5.32 5.73
C GLU A 115 8.71 5.65 5.62
N TYR A 116 7.83 4.68 5.88
CA TYR A 116 6.39 4.88 5.86
C TYR A 116 5.70 4.06 6.95
N LYS A 117 4.82 4.70 7.74
CA LYS A 117 4.11 4.10 8.89
C LYS A 117 5.05 3.31 9.84
N GLY A 118 6.27 3.80 10.07
CA GLY A 118 7.27 3.16 10.95
C GLY A 118 7.98 1.94 10.34
N VAL A 119 7.72 1.63 9.07
CA VAL A 119 8.41 0.57 8.31
C VAL A 119 9.43 1.21 7.38
N LYS A 120 10.66 0.70 7.41
CA LYS A 120 11.73 1.07 6.48
C LYS A 120 11.64 0.22 5.22
N TYR A 121 11.57 0.88 4.07
CA TYR A 121 11.58 0.29 2.75
C TYR A 121 12.95 0.51 2.16
N GLU A 122 13.72 -0.56 2.02
CA GLU A 122 15.06 -0.52 1.44
C GLU A 122 15.01 -0.08 -0.03
N ALA A 123 16.09 0.55 -0.49
CA ALA A 123 16.27 0.85 -1.90
C ALA A 123 16.57 -0.43 -2.69
N GLY A 124 16.08 -0.53 -3.93
CA GLY A 124 16.29 -1.71 -4.75
C GLY A 124 15.41 -1.78 -5.99
N TYR A 125 15.56 -2.87 -6.74
CA TYR A 125 14.69 -3.21 -7.86
C TYR A 125 13.57 -4.12 -7.37
N TYR A 126 12.34 -3.81 -7.79
CA TYR A 126 11.15 -4.52 -7.34
C TYR A 126 10.15 -4.67 -8.47
N GLU A 127 9.45 -5.81 -8.49
CA GLU A 127 8.35 -6.05 -9.42
C GLU A 127 7.24 -5.02 -9.19
N SER A 128 6.92 -4.24 -10.22
CA SER A 128 6.04 -3.10 -10.06
C SER A 128 5.42 -2.59 -11.35
N LEU A 129 4.25 -1.98 -11.20
CA LEU A 129 3.62 -1.12 -12.19
C LEU A 129 4.12 0.32 -12.03
N LEU A 130 4.98 0.76 -12.94
CA LEU A 130 5.51 2.12 -13.00
C LEU A 130 4.81 2.94 -14.09
N VAL A 131 4.18 4.04 -13.69
CA VAL A 131 3.65 5.07 -14.60
C VAL A 131 4.52 6.32 -14.49
N THR A 132 5.13 6.73 -15.58
CA THR A 132 5.93 7.97 -15.67
C THR A 132 5.20 8.95 -16.58
N LEU A 133 4.83 10.12 -16.05
CA LEU A 133 4.22 11.22 -16.79
C LEU A 133 5.30 12.20 -17.23
N GLY A 134 5.32 12.58 -18.50
CA GLY A 134 6.37 13.43 -19.09
C GLY A 134 7.78 12.92 -18.79
N GLU A 135 8.64 13.81 -18.31
CA GLU A 135 10.05 13.52 -17.99
C GLU A 135 10.25 12.80 -16.65
N GLY A 136 9.22 12.72 -15.80
CA GLY A 136 9.31 12.01 -14.51
C GLY A 136 10.21 12.67 -13.47
N GLU A 137 10.26 14.00 -13.40
CA GLU A 137 11.17 14.73 -12.50
C GLU A 137 10.52 15.16 -11.18
N GLY A 138 9.21 14.97 -11.02
CA GLY A 138 8.52 15.40 -9.82
C GLY A 138 8.43 14.34 -8.71
N ASP A 139 7.89 14.78 -7.58
CA ASP A 139 7.72 14.00 -6.37
C ASP A 139 6.76 12.85 -6.64
N ASN A 140 7.32 11.65 -6.62
CA ASN A 140 6.60 10.44 -6.94
C ASN A 140 5.65 10.01 -5.81
N TRP A 141 4.69 9.18 -6.17
CA TRP A 141 3.87 8.42 -5.25
C TRP A 141 4.10 6.94 -5.51
N TRP A 142 4.07 6.12 -4.46
CA TRP A 142 4.11 4.67 -4.60
C TRP A 142 3.52 3.94 -3.40
N CYS A 143 3.15 2.70 -3.65
CA CYS A 143 2.39 1.84 -2.76
C CYS A 143 2.64 0.35 -3.08
N VAL A 144 2.29 -0.57 -2.17
CA VAL A 144 2.26 -2.02 -2.40
C VAL A 144 0.86 -2.46 -2.87
N LEU A 145 0.79 -3.05 -4.08
CA LEU A 145 -0.44 -3.58 -4.69
C LEU A 145 -0.79 -4.97 -4.17
N PHE A 146 0.21 -5.85 -4.01
CA PHE A 146 0.00 -7.22 -3.55
C PHE A 146 1.08 -7.63 -2.54
N PRO A 147 0.72 -8.17 -1.35
CA PRO A 147 -0.64 -8.15 -0.80
C PRO A 147 -1.18 -6.71 -0.70
N PRO A 148 -2.51 -6.50 -0.76
CA PRO A 148 -3.11 -5.18 -0.91
C PRO A 148 -2.97 -4.34 0.36
N LEU A 149 -1.80 -3.73 0.58
CA LEU A 149 -1.55 -2.94 1.79
C LEU A 149 -2.23 -1.57 1.73
N CYS A 150 -2.34 -0.96 0.54
CA CYS A 150 -3.00 0.35 0.41
C CYS A 150 -4.46 0.25 -0.02
N LEU A 151 -4.88 -0.88 -0.59
CA LEU A 151 -6.28 -1.03 -1.04
C LEU A 151 -7.25 -1.24 0.14
N ILE A 152 -6.70 -1.47 1.34
CA ILE A 152 -7.44 -1.48 2.62
C ILE A 152 -7.73 -0.05 3.09
N GLU A 153 -6.97 0.96 2.63
CA GLU A 153 -7.09 2.35 3.12
C GLU A 153 -8.28 3.12 2.51
N GLY A 154 -9.02 2.54 1.55
CA GLY A 154 -10.29 3.08 1.06
C GLY A 154 -11.40 3.15 2.12
N GLU A 155 -11.19 2.52 3.29
CA GLU A 155 -12.09 2.54 4.45
C GLU A 155 -11.48 3.20 5.72
N GLU A 156 -10.30 3.82 5.66
CA GLU A 156 -9.63 4.41 6.83
C GLU A 156 -10.16 5.81 7.19
N ASN A 157 -11.45 5.89 7.53
CA ASN A 157 -11.96 6.84 8.53
C ASN A 157 -12.33 6.14 9.85
N THR A 158 -11.86 4.93 10.07
CA THR A 158 -11.98 4.24 11.36
C THR A 158 -10.70 3.48 11.63
N GLU A 159 -10.14 3.69 12.81
CA GLU A 159 -9.13 2.81 13.42
C GLU A 159 -9.52 1.35 13.16
N VAL A 160 -8.69 0.62 12.40
CA VAL A 160 -8.97 -0.78 12.09
C VAL A 160 -8.74 -1.59 13.37
N GLU A 161 -9.83 -1.82 14.10
CA GLU A 161 -9.85 -2.67 15.27
C GLU A 161 -9.88 -4.13 14.80
N TYR A 162 -8.68 -4.73 14.66
CA TYR A 162 -8.56 -6.15 14.33
C TYR A 162 -9.07 -7.01 15.50
N LYS A 163 -10.33 -7.48 15.40
CA LYS A 163 -10.82 -8.54 16.28
C LYS A 163 -10.13 -9.85 15.94
N SER A 164 -9.14 -10.20 16.75
CA SER A 164 -8.54 -11.53 16.76
C SER A 164 -9.62 -12.59 17.05
N ILE A 165 -9.63 -13.68 16.29
CA ILE A 165 -10.48 -14.87 16.54
C ILE A 165 -10.29 -15.40 17.97
N VAL A 166 -9.10 -15.19 18.55
CA VAL A 166 -8.81 -15.52 19.95
C VAL A 166 -9.65 -14.67 20.91
N MET A 167 -9.91 -13.40 20.59
CA MET A 167 -10.71 -12.50 21.41
C MET A 167 -12.19 -12.90 21.41
N GLU A 168 -12.74 -13.29 20.24
CA GLU A 168 -14.10 -13.83 20.14
C GLU A 168 -14.26 -15.14 20.94
N LEU A 169 -13.26 -16.02 20.89
CA LEU A 169 -13.28 -17.28 21.63
C LEU A 169 -13.23 -17.04 23.15
N LEU A 170 -12.49 -16.03 23.60
CA LEU A 170 -12.41 -15.66 25.01
C LEU A 170 -13.69 -15.02 25.53
N GLU A 171 -14.32 -14.11 24.76
CA GLU A 171 -15.61 -13.52 25.13
C GLU A 171 -16.70 -14.58 25.28
N LYS A 172 -16.75 -15.55 24.35
CA LYS A 172 -17.69 -16.67 24.40
C LYS A 172 -17.51 -17.60 25.60
N TYR A 173 -16.28 -17.74 26.11
CA TYR A 173 -15.98 -18.61 27.24
C TYR A 173 -16.08 -17.90 28.60
N LEU A 174 -16.05 -16.57 28.61
CA LEU A 174 -16.11 -15.72 29.79
C LEU A 174 -17.49 -15.07 30.01
N SER A 175 -18.42 -15.24 29.07
CA SER A 175 -19.86 -14.91 29.19
C SER A 175 -20.68 -16.04 29.78
#